data_AF-A0A8S9DY10-F1
#
_entry.id   AF-A0A8S9DY10-F1
#
_cell.length_a   1.000
_cell.length_b   1.000
_cell.length_c   1.000
_cell.angle_alpha   90.00
_cell.angle_beta   90.00
_cell.angle_gamma   90.00
#
_symmetry.space_group_name_H-M   'P 1'
#
loop_
_entity.id
_entity.type
_entity.pdbx_description
1 polymer ?
#
loop_
_entity_poly.entity_id
_entity_poly.type
_entity_poly.pdbx_seq_one_letter_code
_entity_poly.pdbx_strand_id
1 'polypeptide(L)'
;MAARRAWAPYQRNTFVTPPFAGHVSGHSTFSRAGAEVLTEFTGSKYFPGGLGEKQAPRDHFLHFEIGPTEDIVLQWASFYDAADEAGISRLWGGIHVKVDDRRGRILGARVGKDAWAPAQRYYSGIGDTADGSGPEPGPR
;
A
#
# COMPACT_ATOMS: atom_id res chain seq x y z
N MET A 1 -9.28 -9.26 -41.21
CA MET A 1 -9.10 -8.14 -40.25
C MET A 1 -9.46 -8.59 -38.84
N ALA A 2 -8.51 -9.07 -38.03
CA ALA A 2 -8.78 -9.46 -36.63
C ALA A 2 -7.52 -9.36 -35.76
N ALA A 3 -7.22 -8.17 -35.24
CA ALA A 3 -6.14 -7.98 -34.24
C ALA A 3 -6.53 -6.98 -33.13
N ARG A 4 -7.80 -6.60 -33.01
CA ARG A 4 -8.24 -5.47 -32.17
C ARG A 4 -8.71 -5.85 -30.75
N ARG A 5 -8.55 -7.11 -30.31
CA ARG A 5 -9.13 -7.60 -29.03
C ARG A 5 -8.24 -8.58 -28.24
N ALA A 6 -6.94 -8.63 -28.52
CA ALA A 6 -6.03 -9.57 -27.84
C ALA A 6 -5.34 -8.98 -26.60
N TRP A 7 -5.49 -7.68 -26.33
CA TRP A 7 -4.90 -7.08 -25.15
C TRP A 7 -5.67 -7.48 -23.89
N ALA A 8 -4.93 -7.93 -22.88
CA ALA A 8 -5.43 -8.22 -21.54
C ALA A 8 -4.45 -7.69 -20.50
N PRO A 9 -4.93 -7.29 -19.31
CA PRO A 9 -4.07 -6.95 -18.17
C PRO A 9 -3.24 -8.15 -17.73
N TYR A 10 -2.06 -7.88 -17.19
CA TYR A 10 -1.17 -8.90 -16.64
C TYR A 10 -1.66 -9.33 -15.25
N GLN A 11 -2.58 -10.29 -15.23
CA GLN A 11 -3.17 -10.90 -14.05
C GLN A 11 -3.72 -12.29 -14.39
N ARG A 12 -4.10 -13.09 -13.38
CA ARG A 12 -4.84 -14.33 -13.61
C ARG A 12 -6.07 -14.06 -14.48
N ASN A 13 -6.30 -14.88 -15.51
CA ASN A 13 -7.45 -14.73 -16.41
C ASN A 13 -8.81 -14.78 -15.67
N THR A 14 -8.87 -15.44 -14.52
CA THR A 14 -10.07 -15.51 -13.66
C THR A 14 -10.21 -14.32 -12.72
N PHE A 15 -9.19 -13.48 -12.59
CA PHE A 15 -9.21 -12.30 -11.75
C PHE A 15 -9.80 -11.14 -12.55
N VAL A 16 -11.11 -10.97 -12.42
CA VAL A 16 -11.81 -9.84 -13.03
C VAL A 16 -11.33 -8.54 -12.39
N THR A 17 -11.11 -7.51 -13.23
CA THR A 17 -10.87 -6.16 -12.74
C THR A 17 -12.00 -5.78 -11.77
N PRO A 18 -11.69 -5.28 -10.56
CA PRO A 18 -12.72 -5.01 -9.56
C PRO A 18 -13.85 -4.10 -10.08
N PRO A 19 -15.12 -4.33 -9.66
CA PRO A 19 -16.29 -3.64 -10.21
C PRO A 19 -16.49 -2.24 -9.60
N PHE A 20 -15.45 -1.40 -9.63
CA PHE A 20 -15.49 -0.02 -9.19
C PHE A 20 -14.65 0.88 -10.11
N ALA A 21 -14.81 2.21 -9.99
CA ALA A 21 -14.10 3.16 -10.84
C ALA A 21 -12.57 3.07 -10.63
N GLY A 22 -11.81 3.15 -11.73
CA GLY A 22 -10.34 3.06 -11.68
C GLY A 22 -9.64 4.25 -11.02
N HIS A 23 -10.33 5.38 -10.84
CA HIS A 23 -9.77 6.58 -10.22
C HIS A 23 -10.42 6.87 -8.85
N VAL A 24 -9.66 7.11 -7.77
CA VAL A 24 -8.20 6.95 -7.62
C VAL A 24 -7.80 5.49 -7.35
N SER A 25 -6.52 5.16 -7.49
CA SER A 25 -6.05 3.80 -7.17
C SER A 25 -6.14 3.50 -5.68
N GLY A 26 -6.95 2.49 -5.33
CA GLY A 26 -7.11 2.02 -3.95
C GLY A 26 -5.81 1.46 -3.36
N HIS A 27 -5.09 0.60 -4.10
CA HIS A 27 -3.80 0.04 -3.64
C HIS A 27 -2.81 1.16 -3.31
N SER A 28 -2.67 2.13 -4.21
CA SER A 28 -1.78 3.28 -4.02
C SER A 28 -2.19 4.11 -2.80
N THR A 29 -3.49 4.24 -2.54
CA THR A 29 -4.02 4.97 -1.38
C THR A 29 -3.76 4.22 -0.07
N PHE A 30 -4.14 2.95 0.02
CA PHE A 30 -4.01 2.17 1.25
C PHE A 30 -2.55 1.91 1.62
N SER A 31 -1.72 1.52 0.65
CA SER A 31 -0.30 1.26 0.90
C SER A 31 0.40 2.54 1.37
N ARG A 32 0.10 3.70 0.76
CA ARG A 32 0.70 4.95 1.19
C ARG A 32 0.21 5.40 2.57
N ALA A 33 -1.08 5.22 2.87
CA ALA A 33 -1.60 5.49 4.21
C ALA A 33 -0.93 4.61 5.27
N GLY A 34 -0.75 3.32 4.97
CA GLY A 34 -0.02 2.39 5.84
C GLY A 34 1.43 2.80 6.07
N ALA A 35 2.13 3.28 5.03
CA ALA A 35 3.51 3.74 5.15
C ALA A 35 3.65 4.97 6.06
N GLU A 36 2.72 5.93 6.00
CA GLU A 36 2.70 7.07 6.94
C GLU A 36 2.49 6.58 8.37
N VAL A 37 1.51 5.71 8.61
CA VAL A 37 1.23 5.16 9.94
C VAL A 37 2.43 4.39 10.49
N LEU A 38 3.07 3.54 9.69
CA LEU A 38 4.28 2.81 10.10
C LEU A 38 5.46 3.74 10.37
N THR A 39 5.59 4.82 9.60
CA THR A 39 6.63 5.84 9.82
C THR A 39 6.45 6.50 11.18
N GLU A 40 5.24 6.93 11.48
CA GLU A 40 4.92 7.56 12.76
C GLU A 40 5.04 6.57 13.93
N PHE A 41 4.53 5.34 13.76
CA PHE A 41 4.56 4.30 14.79
C PHE A 41 5.98 3.89 15.17
N THR A 42 6.87 3.76 14.19
CA THR A 42 8.27 3.36 14.43
C THR A 42 9.20 4.55 14.70
N GLY A 43 8.74 5.77 14.50
CA GLY A 43 9.55 6.99 14.55
C GLY A 43 10.57 7.11 13.41
N SER A 44 10.49 6.27 12.38
CA SER A 44 11.41 6.25 11.24
C SER A 44 10.69 5.83 9.96
N LYS A 45 11.03 6.47 8.84
CA LYS A 45 10.51 6.03 7.54
C LYS A 45 11.18 4.75 7.03
N TYR A 46 12.33 4.39 7.58
CA TYR A 46 13.14 3.27 7.13
C TYR A 46 12.70 1.96 7.81
N PHE A 47 12.84 0.84 7.10
CA PHE A 47 12.62 -0.46 7.71
C PHE A 47 13.57 -0.67 8.90
N PRO A 48 13.10 -1.27 10.01
CA PRO A 48 13.97 -1.69 11.10
C PRO A 48 15.06 -2.63 10.55
N GLY A 49 16.34 -2.33 10.84
CA GLY A 49 17.47 -3.07 10.28
C GLY A 49 17.94 -2.61 8.90
N GLY A 50 17.32 -1.58 8.30
CA GLY A 50 17.80 -0.89 7.11
C GLY A 50 17.06 -1.21 5.83
N LEU A 51 17.04 -2.49 5.41
CA LEU A 51 16.35 -2.94 4.21
C LEU A 51 15.24 -3.93 4.55
N GLY A 52 14.03 -3.64 4.07
CA GLY A 52 13.00 -4.67 3.94
C GLY A 52 13.33 -5.54 2.72
N GLU A 53 13.28 -6.86 2.88
CA GLU A 53 13.62 -7.79 1.80
C GLU A 53 12.51 -8.82 1.57
N LYS A 54 12.32 -9.22 0.31
CA LYS A 54 11.45 -10.34 -0.06
C LYS A 54 12.14 -11.22 -1.10
N GLN A 55 12.32 -12.48 -0.74
CA GLN A 55 12.84 -13.50 -1.65
C GLN A 55 11.79 -13.88 -2.70
N ALA A 56 12.22 -13.88 -3.96
CA ALA A 56 11.47 -14.34 -5.12
C ALA A 56 12.25 -15.45 -5.83
N PRO A 57 12.09 -16.71 -5.40
CA PRO A 57 12.82 -17.83 -5.97
C PRO A 57 12.48 -18.07 -7.43
N ARG A 58 13.46 -18.49 -8.22
CA ARG A 58 13.31 -18.91 -9.62
C ARG A 58 12.12 -19.86 -9.76
N ASP A 59 11.32 -19.66 -10.81
CA ASP A 59 10.20 -20.50 -11.25
C ASP A 59 9.04 -20.69 -10.25
N HIS A 60 9.16 -20.18 -9.02
CA HIS A 60 8.26 -20.52 -7.90
C HIS A 60 7.60 -19.30 -7.21
N PHE A 61 7.98 -18.08 -7.56
CA PHE A 61 7.43 -16.89 -6.90
C PHE A 61 6.10 -16.42 -7.51
N LEU A 62 5.98 -16.45 -8.85
CA LEU A 62 4.79 -15.98 -9.53
C LEU A 62 3.63 -16.98 -9.36
N HIS A 63 2.46 -16.47 -9.01
CA HIS A 63 1.32 -17.33 -8.67
C HIS A 63 0.57 -17.88 -9.89
N PHE A 64 0.76 -17.32 -11.08
CA PHE A 64 -0.09 -17.63 -12.25
C PHE A 64 0.69 -17.86 -13.54
N GLU A 65 2.00 -17.85 -13.46
CA GLU A 65 2.92 -18.26 -14.50
C GLU A 65 4.22 -18.74 -13.85
N ILE A 66 5.10 -19.36 -14.64
CA ILE A 66 6.42 -19.76 -14.16
C ILE A 66 7.33 -18.52 -14.16
N GLY A 67 7.91 -18.21 -13.00
CA GLY A 67 8.93 -17.20 -12.88
C GLY A 67 9.17 -16.75 -11.44
N PRO A 68 10.18 -15.88 -11.21
CA PRO A 68 11.13 -15.32 -12.18
C PRO A 68 12.11 -16.34 -12.79
N THR A 69 12.85 -15.98 -13.84
CA THR A 69 13.83 -16.87 -14.51
C THR A 69 15.14 -17.05 -13.75
N GLU A 70 15.30 -16.41 -12.59
CA GLU A 70 16.45 -16.45 -11.69
C GLU A 70 15.98 -16.09 -10.28
N ASP A 71 16.77 -16.38 -9.25
CA ASP A 71 16.45 -15.94 -7.89
C ASP A 71 16.59 -14.42 -7.79
N ILE A 72 15.53 -13.74 -7.36
CA ILE A 72 15.49 -12.30 -7.18
C ILE A 72 15.26 -11.97 -5.70
N VAL A 73 15.97 -10.96 -5.20
CA VAL A 73 15.66 -10.35 -3.89
C VAL A 73 15.06 -8.98 -4.14
N LEU A 74 13.79 -8.80 -3.81
CA LEU A 74 13.16 -7.48 -3.78
C LEU A 74 13.60 -6.76 -2.50
N GLN A 75 13.97 -5.48 -2.60
CA GLN A 75 14.50 -4.71 -1.48
C GLN A 75 13.92 -3.30 -1.44
N TRP A 76 13.64 -2.81 -0.23
CA TRP A 76 13.12 -1.46 0.02
C TRP A 76 13.82 -0.83 1.21
N ALA A 77 14.28 0.41 1.08
CA ALA A 77 14.88 1.13 2.20
C ALA A 77 13.81 1.66 3.17
N SER A 78 12.71 2.17 2.63
CA SER A 78 11.65 2.81 3.41
C SER A 78 10.28 2.17 3.18
N PHE A 79 9.38 2.37 4.15
CA PHE A 79 7.97 2.00 3.99
C PHE A 79 7.34 2.69 2.77
N TYR A 80 7.84 3.88 2.40
CA TYR A 80 7.41 4.61 1.22
C TYR A 80 7.85 3.93 -0.08
N ASP A 81 9.06 3.35 -0.14
CA ASP A 81 9.51 2.64 -1.34
C ASP A 81 8.63 1.40 -1.59
N ALA A 82 8.35 0.63 -0.53
CA ALA A 82 7.46 -0.53 -0.61
C ALA A 82 6.02 -0.13 -0.98
N ALA A 83 5.50 0.95 -0.39
CA ALA A 83 4.15 1.43 -0.70
C ALA A 83 4.02 1.97 -2.12
N ASP A 84 5.04 2.67 -2.61
CA ASP A 84 5.07 3.20 -3.96
C ASP A 84 5.16 2.06 -4.99
N GLU A 85 5.98 1.03 -4.75
CA GLU A 85 6.04 -0.15 -5.62
C GLU A 85 4.72 -0.92 -5.62
N ALA A 86 4.03 -1.03 -4.48
CA ALA A 86 2.69 -1.61 -4.43
C ALA A 86 1.70 -0.88 -5.36
N GLY A 87 1.79 0.45 -5.45
CA GLY A 87 1.03 1.26 -6.42
C GLY A 87 1.47 1.03 -7.87
N ILE A 88 2.78 1.06 -8.14
CA ILE A 88 3.38 0.82 -9.47
C ILE A 88 3.00 -0.57 -10.00
N SER A 89 2.90 -1.57 -9.13
CA SER A 89 2.54 -2.94 -9.51
C SER A 89 1.20 -3.00 -10.27
N ARG A 90 0.29 -2.04 -10.03
CA ARG A 90 -1.01 -2.00 -10.71
C ARG A 90 -0.93 -1.38 -12.11
N LEU A 91 0.11 -0.60 -12.38
CA LEU A 91 0.44 -0.13 -13.73
C LEU A 91 1.02 -1.29 -14.53
N TRP A 92 1.95 -2.05 -13.95
CA TRP A 92 2.52 -3.26 -14.58
C TRP A 92 1.46 -4.34 -14.79
N GLY A 93 0.54 -4.50 -13.84
CA GLY A 93 -0.63 -5.36 -13.98
C GLY A 93 -1.66 -4.88 -15.00
N GLY A 94 -1.52 -3.66 -15.54
CA GLY A 94 -2.39 -3.14 -16.59
C GLY A 94 -3.80 -2.73 -16.13
N ILE A 95 -4.01 -2.46 -14.84
CA ILE A 95 -5.35 -2.11 -14.30
C ILE A 95 -5.46 -0.68 -13.73
N HIS A 96 -4.37 0.08 -13.69
CA HIS A 96 -4.37 1.50 -13.36
C HIS A 96 -3.45 2.27 -14.30
N VAL A 97 -3.76 3.55 -14.52
CA VAL A 97 -2.86 4.47 -15.21
C VAL A 97 -2.08 5.34 -14.21
N LYS A 98 -0.99 5.98 -14.67
CA LYS A 98 -0.10 6.80 -13.82
C LYS A 98 -0.84 7.87 -13.00
N VAL A 99 -1.91 8.45 -13.53
CA VAL A 99 -2.68 9.48 -12.81
C VAL A 99 -3.46 8.90 -11.63
N ASP A 100 -3.95 7.66 -11.74
CA ASP A 100 -4.70 6.98 -10.67
C ASP A 100 -3.77 6.67 -9.49
N ASP A 101 -2.58 6.18 -9.80
CA ASP A 101 -1.53 5.87 -8.83
C ASP A 101 -1.02 7.14 -8.14
N ARG A 102 -0.57 8.15 -8.90
CA ARG A 102 -0.03 9.38 -8.31
C ARG A 102 -1.06 10.09 -7.42
N ARG A 103 -2.32 10.17 -7.85
CA ARG A 103 -3.38 10.78 -7.04
C ARG A 103 -3.73 9.92 -5.83
N GLY A 104 -3.74 8.59 -5.98
CA GLY A 104 -3.93 7.66 -4.88
C GLY A 104 -2.86 7.81 -3.80
N ARG A 105 -1.57 7.90 -4.16
CA ARG A 105 -0.49 8.11 -3.18
C ARG A 105 -0.64 9.44 -2.44
N ILE A 106 -0.95 10.54 -3.15
CA ILE A 106 -1.16 11.84 -2.51
C ILE A 106 -2.33 11.78 -1.51
N LEU A 107 -3.42 11.12 -1.88
CA LEU A 107 -4.56 10.92 -0.99
C LEU A 107 -4.17 10.04 0.21
N GLY A 108 -3.51 8.92 -0.03
CA GLY A 108 -3.07 7.99 1.01
C GLY A 108 -2.14 8.65 2.03
N ALA A 109 -1.22 9.50 1.57
CA ALA A 109 -0.33 10.24 2.46
C ALA A 109 -1.10 11.17 3.42
N ARG A 110 -2.20 11.78 2.96
CA ARG A 110 -3.09 12.58 3.81
C ARG A 110 -3.87 11.69 4.77
N VAL A 111 -4.52 10.65 4.25
CA VAL A 111 -5.35 9.71 5.04
C VAL A 111 -4.54 9.07 6.16
N GLY A 112 -3.29 8.64 5.90
CA GLY A 112 -2.45 8.01 6.92
C GLY A 112 -2.13 8.95 8.08
N LYS A 113 -1.79 10.21 7.79
CA LYS A 113 -1.54 11.24 8.82
C LYS A 113 -2.81 11.56 9.60
N ASP A 114 -3.92 11.73 8.90
CA ASP A 114 -5.21 12.03 9.50
C ASP A 114 -5.70 10.87 10.39
N ALA A 115 -5.38 9.63 10.05
CA ALA A 115 -5.72 8.44 10.83
C ALA A 115 -4.82 8.23 12.05
N TRP A 116 -3.56 8.66 12.01
CA TRP A 116 -2.61 8.46 13.11
C TRP A 116 -2.98 9.27 14.36
N ALA A 117 -3.33 10.55 14.20
CA ALA A 117 -3.67 11.43 15.32
C ALA A 117 -4.80 10.89 16.24
N PRO A 118 -5.97 10.46 15.74
CA PRO A 118 -6.99 9.86 16.59
C PRO A 118 -6.56 8.50 17.14
N ALA A 119 -5.79 7.70 16.38
CA ALA A 119 -5.30 6.42 16.86
C ALA A 119 -4.44 6.57 18.13
N GLN A 120 -3.56 7.58 18.19
CA GLN A 120 -2.78 7.87 19.40
C GLN A 120 -3.65 8.23 20.60
N ARG A 121 -4.70 9.03 20.40
CA ARG A 121 -5.64 9.43 21.46
C ARG A 121 -6.33 8.20 22.06
N TYR A 122 -6.91 7.35 21.21
CA TYR A 122 -7.56 6.12 21.64
C TYR A 122 -6.58 5.16 22.33
N TYR A 123 -5.36 5.00 21.79
CA TYR A 123 -4.34 4.14 22.38
C TYR A 123 -3.88 4.62 23.76
N SER A 124 -3.86 5.93 23.98
CA SER A 124 -3.47 6.55 25.25
C SER A 124 -4.60 6.56 26.29
N GLY A 125 -5.76 5.96 25.98
CA GLY A 125 -6.94 5.95 26.84
C GLY A 125 -7.73 7.26 26.85
N ILE A 126 -7.34 8.24 26.03
CA ILE A 126 -8.06 9.50 25.85
C ILE A 126 -9.04 9.30 24.70
N GLY A 127 -10.07 8.48 24.92
CA GLY A 127 -11.16 8.36 23.96
C GLY A 127 -12.00 9.63 23.92
N ASP A 128 -12.45 10.03 22.74
CA ASP A 128 -13.53 11.01 22.62
C ASP A 128 -14.76 10.42 23.33
N THR A 129 -15.08 10.92 24.51
CA THR A 129 -16.40 10.68 25.06
C THR A 129 -17.39 11.41 24.17
N ALA A 130 -18.51 10.74 23.86
CA ALA A 130 -19.55 11.28 22.98
C ALA A 130 -20.23 12.57 23.51
N ASP A 131 -19.80 13.08 24.67
CA ASP A 131 -20.30 14.27 25.35
C ASP A 131 -19.24 15.38 25.55
N GLY A 132 -18.00 15.20 25.08
CA GLY A 132 -16.91 16.18 25.27
C GLY A 132 -16.24 16.18 26.65
N SER A 133 -16.59 15.25 27.55
CA SER A 133 -15.91 15.01 28.82
C SER A 133 -14.81 13.94 28.72
N GLY A 134 -13.70 14.26 28.05
CA GLY A 134 -12.56 13.32 27.94
C GLY A 134 -12.06 12.85 29.33
N PRO A 135 -11.52 11.61 29.44
CA PRO A 135 -11.11 11.07 30.73
C PRO A 135 -9.90 11.83 31.30
N GLU A 136 -9.96 12.11 32.61
CA GLU A 136 -8.85 12.72 33.36
C GLU A 136 -7.59 11.84 33.27
N PRO A 137 -6.40 12.45 33.10
CA PRO A 137 -5.15 11.70 33.03
C PRO A 137 -4.90 10.97 34.36
N GLY A 138 -4.83 9.64 34.31
CA GLY A 138 -4.49 8.80 35.45
C GLY A 138 -3.08 9.09 36.01
N PRO A 139 -2.84 8.80 37.30
CA PRO A 139 -1.60 9.18 37.96
C PRO A 139 -0.41 8.42 37.35
N ARG A 140 0.67 9.17 37.12
CA ARG A 140 1.97 8.66 36.65
C ARG A 140 2.66 7.82 37.70
#